data_AF-A0AAW0C3J4-F1
#
_entry.id   AF-A0AAW0C3J4-F1
#
_cell.length_a   1.000
_cell.length_b   1.000
_cell.length_c   1.000
_cell.angle_alpha   90.00
_cell.angle_beta   90.00
_cell.angle_gamma   90.00
#
_symmetry.space_group_name_H-M   'P 1'
#
loop_
_entity.id
_entity.type
_entity.pdbx_description
1 polymer ?
#
loop_
_entity_poly.entity_id
_entity_poly.type
_entity_poly.pdbx_seq_one_letter_code
_entity_poly.pdbx_strand_id
1 'polypeptide(L)'
;MWINGSDVDPGTLAPIDKDSKKEEPRGIDALPPDYTVLKKWEAALPQHNLTLPFPEGKKGRYVKFSNQSGGIGWNNCFNEVLMNAHLAYVSGRGYVFRDYYWSAEHYRWPREKWTSDQPHTPLNAIVSGPVSGGPFDAGDPAPRAISEEWFDVVCPVNALTSQKGNFQPLTRSPHD
;
A
#
# COMPACT_ATOMS: atom_id res chain seq x y z
N MET A 1 -0.64 14.18 -13.92
CA MET A 1 -0.89 15.63 -14.11
C MET A 1 -0.39 16.34 -12.85
N TRP A 2 0.84 16.84 -12.90
CA TRP A 2 1.42 17.64 -11.82
C TRP A 2 1.07 19.10 -12.08
N ILE A 3 0.53 19.80 -11.09
CA ILE A 3 0.35 21.26 -11.17
C ILE A 3 1.68 21.88 -10.75
N ASN A 4 2.31 22.64 -11.65
CA ASN A 4 3.49 23.44 -11.33
C ASN A 4 3.08 24.62 -10.45
N GLY A 5 3.83 24.86 -9.37
CA GLY A 5 3.57 25.93 -8.39
C GLY A 5 3.79 27.36 -8.91
N SER A 6 4.01 27.55 -10.21
CA SER A 6 4.17 28.87 -10.86
C SER A 6 2.87 29.48 -11.35
N ASP A 7 1.76 28.73 -11.37
CA ASP A 7 0.48 29.16 -11.94
C ASP A 7 -0.51 29.66 -10.87
N VAL A 8 -0.05 29.87 -9.64
CA VAL A 8 -0.88 30.38 -8.55
C VAL A 8 -0.73 31.91 -8.48
N ASP A 9 -1.72 32.62 -8.99
CA ASP A 9 -1.83 34.08 -8.85
C ASP A 9 -1.93 34.44 -7.34
N PRO A 10 -0.98 35.21 -6.78
CA PRO A 10 -0.98 35.56 -5.35
C PRO A 10 -2.21 36.39 -4.93
N GLY A 11 -3.01 36.89 -5.89
CA GLY A 11 -4.22 37.66 -5.64
C GLY A 11 -5.51 36.84 -5.40
N THR A 12 -5.51 35.51 -5.53
CA THR A 12 -6.74 34.68 -5.45
C THR A 12 -6.88 33.87 -4.16
N LEU A 13 -6.04 34.11 -3.14
CA LEU A 13 -6.28 33.53 -1.82
C LEU A 13 -7.50 34.22 -1.19
N ALA A 14 -8.63 33.51 -1.19
CA ALA A 14 -9.80 33.90 -0.43
C ALA A 14 -9.37 34.26 1.01
N PRO A 15 -9.94 35.32 1.62
CA PRO A 15 -9.63 35.66 3.01
C PRO A 15 -9.81 34.42 3.88
N ILE A 16 -8.79 34.09 4.68
CA ILE A 16 -8.93 33.09 5.73
C ILE A 16 -10.09 33.56 6.61
N ASP A 17 -11.20 32.85 6.56
CA ASP A 17 -12.34 33.09 7.42
C ASP A 17 -11.87 32.92 8.87
N LYS A 18 -11.67 34.05 9.54
CA LYS A 18 -11.26 34.11 10.95
C LYS A 18 -12.37 33.63 11.89
N ASP A 19 -13.58 33.43 11.37
CA ASP A 19 -14.71 32.81 12.04
C ASP A 19 -14.92 31.36 11.60
N SER A 20 -13.88 30.71 11.05
CA SER A 20 -13.83 29.25 10.94
C SER A 20 -14.27 28.65 12.27
N LYS A 21 -15.47 28.07 12.25
CA LYS A 21 -16.11 27.41 13.39
C LYS A 21 -15.02 26.64 14.12
N LYS A 22 -14.78 26.95 15.40
CA LYS A 22 -13.96 26.09 16.26
C LYS A 22 -14.42 24.68 15.96
N GLU A 23 -13.58 23.85 15.34
CA GLU A 23 -13.87 22.43 15.25
C GLU A 23 -14.17 22.01 16.68
N GLU A 24 -15.42 21.59 16.95
CA GLU A 24 -15.70 20.91 18.19
C GLU A 24 -14.63 19.84 18.34
N PRO A 25 -13.99 19.71 19.52
CA PRO A 25 -12.99 18.68 19.69
C PRO A 25 -13.68 17.38 19.31
N ARG A 26 -13.28 16.77 18.19
CA ARG A 26 -13.79 15.45 17.76
C ARG A 26 -13.37 14.49 18.85
N GLY A 27 -14.26 14.37 19.83
CA GLY A 27 -14.00 13.77 21.10
C GLY A 27 -13.57 12.34 20.88
N ILE A 28 -12.83 11.83 21.85
CA ILE A 28 -12.52 10.41 22.02
C ILE A 28 -13.79 9.52 22.00
N ASP A 29 -14.97 10.13 22.02
CA ASP A 29 -16.30 9.52 21.91
C ASP A 29 -16.59 8.92 20.53
N ALA A 30 -16.05 9.49 19.44
CA ALA A 30 -16.23 8.92 18.10
C ALA A 30 -15.60 7.52 17.99
N LEU A 31 -16.21 6.61 17.24
CA LEU A 31 -15.62 5.31 16.89
C LEU A 31 -14.47 5.49 15.88
N PRO A 32 -13.55 4.51 15.77
CA PRO A 32 -12.62 4.48 14.64
C PRO A 32 -13.34 4.57 13.28
N PRO A 33 -12.69 5.14 12.25
CA PRO A 33 -13.23 5.14 10.90
C PRO A 33 -13.51 3.71 10.42
N ASP A 34 -14.68 3.52 9.82
CA ASP A 34 -15.00 2.29 9.09
C ASP A 34 -14.43 2.37 7.67
N TYR A 35 -13.60 1.39 7.31
CA TYR A 35 -12.99 1.29 5.98
C TYR A 35 -13.65 0.23 5.08
N THR A 36 -14.82 -0.30 5.45
CA THR A 36 -15.49 -1.36 4.68
C THR A 36 -15.67 -1.00 3.20
N VAL A 37 -16.05 0.24 2.89
CA VAL A 37 -16.20 0.71 1.50
C VAL A 37 -14.85 0.76 0.79
N LEU A 38 -13.82 1.27 1.46
CA LEU A 38 -12.46 1.37 0.90
C LEU A 38 -11.89 -0.03 0.63
N LYS A 39 -12.01 -0.97 1.57
CA LYS A 39 -11.54 -2.35 1.39
C LYS A 39 -12.24 -3.06 0.23
N LYS A 40 -13.55 -2.82 0.03
CA LYS A 40 -14.28 -3.32 -1.14
C LYS A 40 -13.76 -2.74 -2.45
N TRP A 41 -13.41 -1.46 -2.46
CA TRP A 41 -12.79 -0.81 -3.62
C TRP A 41 -11.38 -1.36 -3.88
N GLU A 42 -10.54 -1.54 -2.84
CA GLU A 42 -9.21 -2.15 -2.96
C GLU A 42 -9.31 -3.58 -3.51
N ALA A 43 -10.26 -4.38 -3.03
CA ALA A 43 -10.50 -5.73 -3.55
C ALA A 43 -10.90 -5.75 -5.03
N ALA A 44 -11.46 -4.66 -5.54
CA ALA A 44 -11.91 -4.50 -6.93
C ALA A 44 -10.91 -3.73 -7.82
N LEU A 45 -9.66 -3.53 -7.37
CA LEU A 45 -8.64 -2.87 -8.18
C LEU A 45 -8.48 -3.58 -9.54
N PRO A 46 -8.25 -2.86 -10.65
CA PRO A 46 -8.24 -3.47 -11.99
C PRO A 46 -7.18 -4.57 -12.18
N GLN A 47 -6.05 -4.47 -11.46
CA GLN A 47 -4.98 -5.48 -11.44
C GLN A 47 -5.32 -6.72 -10.61
N HIS A 48 -6.40 -6.68 -9.81
CA HIS A 48 -6.93 -7.83 -9.06
C HIS A 48 -7.77 -8.73 -9.97
N ASN A 49 -7.15 -9.19 -11.06
CA ASN A 49 -7.78 -10.04 -12.05
C ASN A 49 -6.79 -11.09 -12.57
N LEU A 50 -7.11 -12.37 -12.34
CA LEU A 50 -6.26 -13.51 -12.72
C LEU A 50 -6.11 -13.68 -14.23
N THR A 51 -7.02 -13.12 -15.05
CA THR A 51 -7.00 -13.28 -16.51
C THR A 51 -6.10 -12.27 -17.21
N LEU A 52 -5.50 -11.33 -16.49
CA LEU A 52 -4.60 -10.35 -17.07
C LEU A 52 -3.35 -11.02 -17.66
N PRO A 53 -2.81 -10.48 -18.76
CA PRO A 53 -1.55 -10.94 -19.31
C PRO A 53 -0.38 -10.60 -18.39
N PHE A 54 0.75 -11.28 -18.60
CA PHE A 54 2.02 -10.89 -18.00
C PHE A 54 2.32 -9.42 -18.30
N PRO A 55 2.81 -8.62 -17.33
CA PRO A 55 3.39 -9.02 -16.04
C PRO A 55 2.41 -9.09 -14.85
N GLU A 56 1.10 -9.03 -15.11
CA GLU A 56 0.04 -9.12 -14.10
C GLU A 56 -0.72 -10.48 -14.18
N GLY A 57 -1.79 -10.60 -13.41
CA GLY A 57 -2.67 -11.76 -13.39
C GLY A 57 -2.01 -13.00 -12.80
N LYS A 58 -2.51 -14.18 -13.19
CA LYS A 58 -2.09 -15.46 -12.61
C LYS A 58 -0.60 -15.77 -12.79
N LYS A 59 0.02 -15.23 -13.86
CA LYS A 59 1.45 -15.39 -14.16
C LYS A 59 2.25 -14.15 -13.80
N GLY A 60 1.65 -13.22 -13.06
CA GLY A 60 2.28 -11.98 -12.69
C GLY A 60 3.44 -12.17 -11.73
N ARG A 61 4.34 -11.19 -11.67
CA ARG A 61 5.47 -11.20 -10.75
C ARG A 61 5.21 -10.20 -9.65
N TYR A 62 5.07 -10.69 -8.44
CA TYR A 62 4.81 -9.86 -7.25
C TYR A 62 5.89 -10.10 -6.20
N VAL A 63 6.08 -9.16 -5.28
CA VAL A 63 6.96 -9.31 -4.12
C VAL A 63 6.29 -8.77 -2.86
N LYS A 64 6.20 -9.66 -1.87
CA LYS A 64 5.69 -9.37 -0.53
C LYS A 64 6.85 -9.28 0.45
N PHE A 65 6.93 -8.16 1.16
CA PHE A 65 7.90 -7.93 2.23
C PHE A 65 7.25 -8.29 3.56
N SER A 66 7.26 -9.58 3.91
CA SER A 66 6.57 -10.07 5.12
C SER A 66 7.13 -9.50 6.43
N ASN A 67 8.36 -8.96 6.39
CA ASN A 67 9.01 -8.29 7.50
C ASN A 67 8.81 -6.76 7.50
N GLN A 68 7.94 -6.22 6.65
CA GLN A 68 7.69 -4.78 6.59
C GLN A 68 7.24 -4.22 7.94
N SER A 69 7.87 -3.14 8.37
CA SER A 69 7.66 -2.58 9.71
C SER A 69 6.22 -2.14 9.94
N GLY A 70 5.74 -2.39 11.15
CA GLY A 70 4.49 -1.88 11.71
C GLY A 70 4.65 -1.62 13.20
N GLY A 71 3.66 -1.01 13.85
CA GLY A 71 3.71 -0.76 15.29
C GLY A 71 4.69 0.32 15.74
N ILE A 72 5.28 1.06 14.80
CA ILE A 72 6.15 2.22 15.05
C ILE A 72 5.61 3.43 14.29
N GLY A 73 6.17 4.62 14.55
CA GLY A 73 5.70 5.86 13.95
C GLY A 73 5.57 5.79 12.41
N TRP A 74 4.46 6.32 11.90
CA TRP A 74 4.10 6.26 10.48
C TRP A 74 5.23 6.66 9.54
N ASN A 75 5.96 7.74 9.83
CA ASN A 75 7.05 8.21 8.97
C ASN A 75 8.17 7.16 8.79
N ASN A 76 8.45 6.34 9.79
CA ASN A 76 9.44 5.26 9.66
C ASN A 76 8.91 4.15 8.75
N CYS A 77 7.67 3.72 8.97
CA CYS A 77 7.01 2.73 8.12
C CYS A 77 6.87 3.21 6.69
N PHE A 78 6.53 4.48 6.47
CA PHE A 78 6.31 5.05 5.15
C PHE A 78 7.59 5.11 4.32
N ASN A 79 8.72 5.47 4.93
CA ASN A 79 10.02 5.41 4.26
C ASN A 79 10.34 3.99 3.79
N GLU A 80 10.06 2.98 4.61
CA GLU A 80 10.24 1.59 4.21
C GLU A 80 9.27 1.17 3.09
N VAL A 81 7.99 1.56 3.17
CA VAL A 81 6.98 1.34 2.12
C VAL A 81 7.46 1.88 0.78
N LEU A 82 7.96 3.12 0.74
CA LEU A 82 8.47 3.74 -0.48
C LEU A 82 9.72 3.01 -1.02
N MET A 83 10.65 2.64 -0.14
CA MET A 83 11.85 1.89 -0.51
C MET A 83 11.49 0.50 -1.07
N ASN A 84 10.60 -0.23 -0.41
CA ASN A 84 10.15 -1.56 -0.83
C ASN A 84 9.39 -1.49 -2.16
N ALA A 85 8.52 -0.49 -2.34
CA ALA A 85 7.82 -0.27 -3.59
C ALA A 85 8.76 0.09 -4.74
N HIS A 86 9.76 0.93 -4.48
CA HIS A 86 10.79 1.25 -5.48
C HIS A 86 11.63 0.02 -5.83
N LEU A 87 12.03 -0.78 -4.84
CA LEU A 87 12.76 -2.04 -5.06
C LEU A 87 11.94 -3.04 -5.91
N ALA A 88 10.64 -3.15 -5.63
CA ALA A 88 9.72 -3.96 -6.45
C ALA A 88 9.70 -3.45 -7.90
N TYR A 89 9.52 -2.14 -8.08
CA TYR A 89 9.50 -1.49 -9.39
C TYR A 89 10.77 -1.77 -10.19
N VAL A 90 11.96 -1.46 -9.65
CA VAL A 90 13.24 -1.66 -10.38
C VAL A 90 13.58 -3.14 -10.61
N SER A 91 13.01 -4.06 -9.83
CA SER A 91 13.14 -5.50 -10.06
C SER A 91 12.10 -6.08 -11.02
N GLY A 92 11.22 -5.24 -11.59
CA GLY A 92 10.16 -5.64 -12.51
C GLY A 92 9.07 -6.50 -11.86
N ARG A 93 8.76 -6.22 -10.60
CA ARG A 93 7.76 -6.91 -9.77
C ARG A 93 6.73 -5.93 -9.21
N GLY A 94 5.50 -6.39 -9.04
CA GLY A 94 4.45 -5.62 -8.40
C GLY A 94 4.65 -5.66 -6.90
N TYR A 95 4.68 -4.49 -6.26
CA TYR A 95 4.73 -4.40 -4.81
C TYR A 95 3.42 -4.95 -4.21
N VAL A 96 3.55 -5.74 -3.15
CA VAL A 96 2.38 -6.20 -2.38
C VAL A 96 2.22 -5.24 -1.20
N PHE A 97 1.29 -4.30 -1.33
CA PHE A 97 1.03 -3.33 -0.29
C PHE A 97 0.13 -3.93 0.80
N ARG A 98 0.26 -3.38 2.00
CA ARG A 98 -0.51 -3.80 3.18
C ARG A 98 -0.95 -2.61 4.00
N ASP A 99 -1.92 -2.84 4.88
CA ASP A 99 -2.39 -1.84 5.83
C ASP A 99 -1.25 -1.35 6.74
N TYR A 100 -1.33 -0.10 7.19
CA TYR A 100 -0.48 0.40 8.27
C TYR A 100 -1.02 -0.11 9.61
N TYR A 101 -0.23 -0.90 10.31
CA TYR A 101 -0.58 -1.40 11.64
C TYR A 101 -0.04 -0.45 12.71
N TRP A 102 -0.94 0.04 13.56
CA TRP A 102 -0.62 0.94 14.65
C TRP A 102 0.02 0.17 15.82
N SER A 103 0.84 0.88 16.60
CA SER A 103 1.13 0.42 17.97
C SER A 103 -0.09 0.69 18.84
N ALA A 104 -0.30 -0.15 19.87
CA ALA A 104 -1.41 0.02 20.80
C ALA A 104 -1.39 1.40 21.48
N GLU A 105 -0.20 1.89 21.79
CA GLU A 105 0.06 3.17 22.47
C GLU A 105 -0.15 4.39 21.58
N HIS A 106 0.04 4.23 20.26
CA HIS A 106 -0.09 5.31 19.29
C HIS A 106 -1.44 5.34 18.58
N TYR A 107 -2.34 4.40 18.87
CA TYR A 107 -3.69 4.41 18.33
C TYR A 107 -4.60 5.30 19.18
N ARG A 108 -5.32 6.22 18.52
CA ARG A 108 -6.13 7.25 19.21
C ARG A 108 -7.26 6.67 20.08
N TRP A 109 -7.80 5.51 19.69
CA TRP A 109 -8.95 4.91 20.36
C TRP A 109 -8.53 3.89 21.41
N PRO A 110 -9.22 3.84 22.57
CA PRO A 110 -8.95 2.84 23.59
C PRO A 110 -9.35 1.45 23.08
N ARG A 111 -8.79 0.40 23.70
CA ARG A 111 -8.89 -0.99 23.21
C ARG A 111 -10.33 -1.47 23.06
N GLU A 112 -11.23 -1.01 23.92
CA GLU A 112 -12.65 -1.38 23.91
C GLU A 112 -13.39 -0.90 22.65
N LYS A 113 -12.81 0.07 21.92
CA LYS A 113 -13.35 0.61 20.67
C LYS A 113 -12.66 0.05 19.42
N TRP A 114 -11.69 -0.85 19.56
CA TRP A 114 -10.99 -1.40 18.41
C TRP A 114 -11.91 -2.31 17.60
N THR A 115 -11.82 -2.22 16.28
CA THR A 115 -12.57 -3.06 15.34
C THR A 115 -11.84 -4.36 14.99
N SER A 116 -10.60 -4.51 15.46
CA SER A 116 -9.73 -5.67 15.22
C SER A 116 -8.70 -5.80 16.34
N ASP A 117 -8.15 -7.01 16.53
CA ASP A 117 -7.13 -7.29 17.56
C ASP A 117 -5.88 -6.42 17.42
N GLN A 118 -5.52 -6.10 16.19
CA GLN A 118 -4.46 -5.15 15.86
C GLN A 118 -5.07 -3.96 15.10
N PRO A 119 -5.02 -2.73 15.64
CA PRO A 119 -5.57 -1.56 14.96
C PRO A 119 -4.75 -1.26 13.70
N HIS A 120 -5.44 -1.00 12.60
CA HIS A 120 -4.82 -0.77 11.31
C HIS A 120 -5.59 0.24 10.46
N THR A 121 -4.88 0.88 9.54
CA THR A 121 -5.44 1.80 8.54
C THR A 121 -5.05 1.30 7.15
N PRO A 122 -6.00 1.09 6.23
CA PRO A 122 -5.67 0.71 4.86
C PRO A 122 -4.72 1.70 4.22
N LEU A 123 -3.77 1.22 3.43
CA LEU A 123 -2.76 2.10 2.83
C LEU A 123 -3.42 3.17 1.94
N ASN A 124 -4.47 2.80 1.18
CA ASN A 124 -5.20 3.75 0.33
C ASN A 124 -6.01 4.80 1.10
N ALA A 125 -6.15 4.67 2.43
CA ALA A 125 -6.76 5.72 3.24
C ALA A 125 -5.79 6.88 3.51
N ILE A 126 -4.47 6.65 3.37
CA ILE A 126 -3.41 7.59 3.78
C ILE A 126 -2.37 7.86 2.68
N VAL A 127 -2.31 7.04 1.63
CA VAL A 127 -1.39 7.16 0.50
C VAL A 127 -2.13 6.85 -0.79
N SER A 128 -1.80 7.57 -1.87
CA SER A 128 -2.28 7.30 -3.22
C SER A 128 -1.12 7.14 -4.20
N GLY A 129 -1.37 6.49 -5.34
CA GLY A 129 -0.41 6.37 -6.44
C GLY A 129 0.10 4.94 -6.62
N PRO A 130 1.17 4.72 -7.40
CA PRO A 130 1.63 3.37 -7.75
C PRO A 130 1.93 2.48 -6.55
N VAL A 131 2.44 3.06 -5.45
CA VAL A 131 2.74 2.34 -4.21
C VAL A 131 1.51 1.69 -3.55
N SER A 132 0.31 2.22 -3.78
CA SER A 132 -0.95 1.71 -3.24
C SER A 132 -1.88 1.13 -4.32
N GLY A 133 -1.31 0.78 -5.49
CA GLY A 133 -2.04 0.14 -6.59
C GLY A 133 -2.59 1.08 -7.65
N GLY A 134 -2.21 2.36 -7.61
CA GLY A 134 -2.48 3.31 -8.69
C GLY A 134 -1.71 2.97 -9.98
N PRO A 135 -2.09 3.59 -11.12
CA PRO A 135 -1.39 3.39 -12.39
C PRO A 135 -0.01 4.06 -12.37
N PHE A 136 0.93 3.46 -13.09
CA PHE A 136 2.15 4.14 -13.55
C PHE A 136 1.86 5.06 -14.75
N ASP A 137 2.88 5.78 -15.21
CA ASP A 137 2.79 6.57 -16.42
C ASP A 137 2.51 5.69 -17.66
N ALA A 138 1.93 6.31 -18.69
CA ALA A 138 1.55 5.59 -19.90
C ALA A 138 2.78 4.93 -20.57
N GLY A 139 2.65 3.63 -20.87
CA GLY A 139 3.71 2.84 -21.49
C GLY A 139 4.72 2.23 -20.51
N ASP A 140 4.57 2.48 -19.20
CA ASP A 140 5.39 1.80 -18.19
C ASP A 140 5.04 0.29 -18.15
N PRO A 141 6.03 -0.61 -18.34
CA PRO A 141 5.79 -2.04 -18.35
C PRO A 141 5.72 -2.64 -16.95
N ALA A 142 5.91 -1.88 -15.88
CA ALA A 142 5.91 -2.42 -14.52
C ALA A 142 4.51 -2.92 -14.11
N PRO A 143 4.39 -4.12 -13.53
CA PRO A 143 3.12 -4.59 -12.97
C PRO A 143 2.69 -3.68 -11.81
N ARG A 144 1.38 -3.40 -11.71
CA ARG A 144 0.84 -2.57 -10.63
C ARG A 144 0.92 -3.28 -9.28
N ALA A 145 1.00 -2.48 -8.22
CA ALA A 145 0.95 -3.00 -6.87
C ALA A 145 -0.42 -3.62 -6.56
N ILE A 146 -0.43 -4.68 -5.76
CA ILE A 146 -1.63 -5.43 -5.35
C ILE A 146 -1.73 -5.46 -3.83
N SER A 147 -2.94 -5.66 -3.30
CA SER A 147 -3.10 -5.78 -1.86
C SER A 147 -2.56 -7.11 -1.33
N GLU A 148 -2.20 -7.15 -0.05
CA GLU A 148 -1.77 -8.36 0.65
C GLU A 148 -2.82 -9.48 0.54
N GLU A 149 -4.11 -9.15 0.64
CA GLU A 149 -5.21 -10.11 0.48
C GLU A 149 -5.27 -10.67 -0.94
N TRP A 150 -5.04 -9.86 -1.97
CA TRP A 150 -5.00 -10.35 -3.35
C TRP A 150 -3.76 -11.20 -3.62
N PHE A 151 -2.64 -10.90 -2.96
CA PHE A 151 -1.43 -11.71 -3.08
C PHE A 151 -1.68 -13.16 -2.68
N ASP A 152 -2.47 -13.41 -1.63
CA ASP A 152 -2.83 -14.77 -1.19
C ASP A 152 -3.72 -15.50 -2.21
N VAL A 153 -4.47 -14.77 -3.04
CA VAL A 153 -5.27 -15.32 -4.15
C VAL A 153 -4.40 -15.70 -5.34
N VAL A 154 -3.49 -14.79 -5.76
CA VAL A 154 -2.66 -14.99 -6.96
C VAL A 154 -1.44 -15.89 -6.71
N CYS A 155 -0.95 -15.93 -5.46
CA CYS A 155 0.21 -16.70 -5.03
C CYS A 155 -0.11 -17.52 -3.76
N PRO A 156 -0.98 -18.55 -3.86
CA PRO A 156 -1.38 -19.33 -2.70
C PRO A 156 -0.21 -20.14 -2.14
N VAL A 157 -0.17 -20.31 -0.81
CA VAL A 157 0.95 -20.94 -0.07
C VAL A 157 1.34 -22.32 -0.61
N ASN A 158 0.37 -23.10 -1.08
CA ASN A 158 0.59 -24.43 -1.66
C ASN A 158 1.34 -24.40 -3.01
N ALA A 159 1.31 -23.28 -3.74
CA ALA A 159 2.10 -23.10 -4.95
C ALA A 159 3.60 -22.95 -4.64
N LEU A 160 3.96 -22.40 -3.48
CA LEU A 160 5.36 -22.27 -3.04
C LEU A 160 6.00 -23.62 -2.71
N THR A 161 5.23 -24.58 -2.20
CA THR A 161 5.73 -25.95 -1.95
C THR A 161 6.07 -26.71 -3.23
N SER A 162 5.42 -26.39 -4.36
CA SER A 162 5.72 -27.03 -5.65
C SER A 162 7.02 -26.52 -6.31
N GLN A 163 7.50 -25.33 -5.95
CA GLN A 163 8.73 -24.74 -6.50
C GLN A 163 9.99 -25.11 -5.69
N LYS A 164 9.83 -25.63 -4.45
CA LYS A 164 10.96 -26.10 -3.62
C LYS A 164 11.75 -27.26 -4.24
N GLY A 165 11.21 -27.93 -5.26
CA GLY A 165 11.89 -28.99 -6.00
C GLY A 165 12.82 -28.52 -7.13
N ASN A 166 12.88 -27.23 -7.45
CA ASN A 166 13.59 -26.73 -8.64
C ASN A 166 14.64 -25.63 -8.36
N PHE A 167 15.04 -25.44 -7.10
CA PHE A 167 16.19 -24.61 -6.78
C PHE A 167 17.48 -25.37 -7.15
N GLN A 168 17.96 -25.19 -8.38
CA GLN A 168 19.36 -25.48 -8.68
C GLN A 168 20.22 -24.40 -8.01
N PRO A 169 21.19 -24.76 -7.16
CA PRO A 169 22.16 -23.81 -6.64
C PRO A 169 22.88 -23.14 -7.83
N LEU A 170 23.07 -21.83 -7.77
CA LEU A 170 23.97 -21.15 -8.69
C LEU A 170 25.39 -21.71 -8.44
N THR A 171 25.82 -22.66 -9.27
CA THR A 171 27.21 -23.10 -9.26
C THR A 171 28.06 -21.94 -9.75
N ARG A 172 28.92 -21.42 -8.87
CA ARG A 172 29.92 -20.41 -9.23
C ARG A 172 30.77 -20.96 -10.38
N SER A 173 30.87 -20.23 -11.49
CA SER A 173 31.76 -20.59 -12.59
C SER A 173 33.22 -20.53 -12.08
N PRO A 174 34.10 -21.51 -12.39
CA PRO A 174 35.46 -21.55 -11.84
C PRO A 174 36.46 -20.55 -12.44
N HIS A 175 35.98 -19.54 -13.18
CA HIS A 175 36.84 -18.56 -13.82
C HIS A 175 36.26 -17.16 -13.60
N ASP A 176 36.60 -16.56 -12.46
CA ASP A 176 36.70 -15.12 -12.18
C ASP A 176 37.59 -14.92 -10.94
#